data_AF-A0A8J8VUE2-F1
#
_entry.id   AF-A0A8J8VUE2-F1
#
_cell.length_a   1.000
_cell.length_b   1.000
_cell.length_c   1.000
_cell.angle_alpha   90.00
_cell.angle_beta   90.00
_cell.angle_gamma   90.00
#
_symmetry.space_group_name_H-M   'P 1'
#
loop_
_entity.id
_entity.type
_entity.pdbx_description
1 polymer ?
#
loop_
_entity_poly.entity_id
_entity_poly.type
_entity_poly.pdbx_seq_one_letter_code
_entity_poly.pdbx_strand_id
1 'polypeptide(L)' 'MNDDEKGKRFLELIDEQNNVQWNIVAKLSALISSKWNSTELQNELEELVNKHTTITKELNSLDENSSIL' A
#
# COMPACT_ATOMS: atom_id res chain seq x y z
N MET A 1 -20.51 -19.27 10.58
CA MET A 1 -20.10 -17.86 10.52
C MET A 1 -21.30 -17.05 10.08
N ASN A 2 -21.84 -16.21 10.95
CA ASN A 2 -22.94 -15.31 10.57
C ASN A 2 -22.40 -14.17 9.69
N ASP A 3 -23.28 -13.34 9.15
CA ASP A 3 -22.87 -12.28 8.22
C ASP A 3 -22.06 -11.15 8.90
N ASP A 4 -22.25 -10.91 10.19
CA ASP A 4 -21.43 -9.96 10.97
C ASP A 4 -19.99 -10.47 11.16
N GLU A 5 -19.84 -11.78 11.46
CA GLU A 5 -18.52 -12.41 11.57
C GLU A 5 -17.78 -12.42 10.23
N LYS A 6 -18.51 -12.58 9.11
CA LYS A 6 -17.95 -12.42 7.75
C LYS A 6 -17.51 -10.99 7.48
N GLY A 7 -18.34 -10.00 7.83
CA GLY A 7 -18.00 -8.59 7.66
C GLY A 7 -16.76 -8.19 8.45
N LYS A 8 -16.68 -8.60 9.72
CA LYS A 8 -15.50 -8.36 10.55
C LYS A 8 -14.25 -9.01 9.97
N ARG A 9 -14.33 -10.27 9.55
CA ARG A 9 -13.19 -10.98 8.97
C ARG A 9 -12.74 -10.34 7.64
N PHE A 10 -13.67 -9.81 6.85
CA PHE A 10 -13.35 -9.08 5.62
C PHE A 10 -12.53 -7.82 5.90
N LEU A 11 -12.94 -7.01 6.88
CA LEU A 11 -12.20 -5.79 7.26
C LEU A 11 -10.81 -6.11 7.81
N GLU A 12 -10.69 -7.15 8.65
CA GLU A 12 -9.39 -7.61 9.14
C GLU A 12 -8.45 -8.02 7.99
N LEU A 13 -8.97 -8.72 6.98
CA LEU A 13 -8.18 -9.13 5.81
C LEU A 13 -7.74 -7.95 4.95
N ILE A 14 -8.57 -6.91 4.81
CA ILE A 14 -8.21 -5.66 4.11
C ILE A 14 -7.06 -4.96 4.86
N ASP A 15 -7.16 -4.86 6.19
CA ASP A 15 -6.12 -4.22 7.00
C ASP A 15 -4.79 -5.01 6.97
N GLU A 16 -4.87 -6.34 7.11
CA GLU A 16 -3.72 -7.22 6.95
C GLU A 16 -3.07 -7.07 5.56
N GLN A 17 -3.87 -7.06 4.48
CA GLN A 17 -3.39 -6.87 3.12
C GLN A 17 -2.69 -5.52 2.93
N ASN A 18 -3.28 -4.44 3.45
CA ASN A 18 -2.72 -3.10 3.38
C ASN A 18 -1.35 -3.03 4.09
N ASN A 19 -1.24 -3.64 5.29
CA ASN A 19 0.00 -3.68 6.03
C ASN A 19 1.10 -4.48 5.29
N VAL A 20 0.73 -5.61 4.66
CA VAL A 20 1.67 -6.38 3.84
C VAL A 20 2.15 -5.57 2.63
N GLN A 21 1.24 -4.89 1.92
CA GLN A 21 1.58 -4.03 0.79
C GLN A 21 2.56 -2.93 1.19
N TRP A 22 2.32 -2.25 2.32
CA TRP A 22 3.23 -1.24 2.84
C TRP A 22 4.62 -1.78 3.18
N ASN A 23 4.69 -2.95 3.81
CA ASN A 23 5.97 -3.60 4.10
C ASN A 23 6.76 -3.97 2.83
N ILE A 24 6.06 -4.41 1.78
CA ILE A 24 6.68 -4.68 0.47
C ILE A 24 7.23 -3.37 -0.10
N VAL A 25 6.42 -2.31 -0.16
CA VAL A 25 6.82 -0.99 -0.67
C VAL A 25 8.06 -0.48 0.08
N ALA A 26 8.07 -0.53 1.41
CA ALA A 26 9.20 -0.10 2.22
C ALA A 26 10.50 -0.88 1.93
N LYS A 27 10.40 -2.22 1.77
CA LYS A 27 11.56 -3.06 1.41
C LYS A 27 12.06 -2.78 -0.01
N LEU A 28 11.16 -2.54 -0.97
CA LEU A 28 11.53 -2.15 -2.33
C LEU A 28 12.22 -0.78 -2.34
N SER A 29 11.72 0.21 -1.61
CA SER A 29 12.39 1.50 -1.43
C SER A 29 13.79 1.35 -0.84
N ALA A 30 13.96 0.49 0.16
CA ALA A 30 15.27 0.20 0.74
C ALA A 30 16.22 -0.48 -0.26
N LEU A 31 15.71 -1.41 -1.08
CA LEU A 31 16.48 -2.07 -2.13
C LEU A 31 16.92 -1.09 -3.22
N ILE A 32 16.03 -0.22 -3.70
CA ILE A 32 16.37 0.86 -4.63
C ILE A 32 17.45 1.76 -4.02
N SER A 33 17.27 2.17 -2.75
CA SER A 33 18.22 3.02 -2.04
C SER A 33 19.59 2.37 -1.84
N SER A 34 19.67 1.04 -1.83
CA SER A 34 20.93 0.29 -1.77
C SER A 34 21.77 0.35 -3.06
N LYS A 35 21.22 0.93 -4.14
CA LYS A 35 21.89 1.12 -5.46
C LYS A 35 22.49 -0.16 -6.03
N TRP A 36 21.78 -1.28 -5.90
CA TRP A 36 22.17 -2.58 -6.46
C TRP A 36 22.32 -2.58 -8.00
N ASN A 37 23.08 -3.52 -8.56
CA ASN A 37 23.64 -3.43 -9.92
C ASN A 37 22.66 -3.48 -11.13
N SER A 38 21.35 -3.35 -10.92
CA SER A 38 20.37 -3.25 -12.01
C SER A 38 19.64 -1.92 -11.98
N THR A 39 20.08 -0.98 -12.83
CA THR A 39 19.46 0.36 -12.95
C THR A 39 18.04 0.28 -13.51
N GLU A 40 17.77 -0.65 -14.45
CA GLU A 40 16.44 -0.84 -15.03
C GLU A 40 15.43 -1.27 -13.96
N LEU A 41 15.76 -2.31 -13.17
CA LEU A 41 14.91 -2.75 -12.07
C LEU A 41 14.76 -1.69 -10.97
N GLN A 42 15.78 -0.87 -10.71
CA GLN A 42 15.64 0.25 -9.78
C GLN A 42 14.57 1.24 -10.25
N ASN A 43 14.62 1.64 -11.52
CA ASN A 43 13.67 2.60 -12.09
C ASN A 43 12.24 2.04 -12.10
N GLU A 44 12.05 0.80 -12.53
CA GLU A 44 10.73 0.14 -12.55
C GLU A 44 10.14 0.04 -11.14
N LEU A 45 10.95 -0.35 -10.14
CA LEU A 45 10.50 -0.42 -8.76
C LEU A 45 10.20 0.97 -8.17
N GLU A 46 11.00 1.99 -8.50
CA GLU A 46 10.76 3.37 -8.07
C GLU A 46 9.44 3.91 -8.62
N GLU A 47 9.14 3.64 -9.89
CA GLU A 47 7.85 4.01 -10.50
C GLU A 47 6.68 3.33 -9.79
N LEU A 48 6.79 2.02 -9.53
CA LEU A 48 5.75 1.27 -8.81
C LEU A 48 5.52 1.79 -7.38
N VAL A 49 6.60 2.06 -6.63
CA VAL A 49 6.52 2.63 -5.27
C VAL A 49 5.89 4.01 -5.30
N ASN A 50 6.29 4.87 -6.24
CA ASN A 50 5.76 6.23 -6.37
C ASN A 50 4.28 6.22 -6.74
N LYS A 51 3.88 5.35 -7.66
CA LYS A 51 2.48 5.17 -8.06
C LYS A 51 1.63 4.69 -6.88
N HIS A 52 2.08 3.67 -6.15
CA HIS A 52 1.39 3.19 -4.94
C HIS A 52 1.24 4.30 -3.90
N THR A 53 2.32 5.03 -3.61
CA THR A 53 2.33 6.12 -2.64
C THR A 53 1.36 7.24 -3.04
N THR A 54 1.32 7.58 -4.32
CA THR A 54 0.43 8.62 -4.85
C THR A 54 -1.04 8.21 -4.73
N ILE A 55 -1.38 7.01 -5.18
CA ILE A 55 -2.75 6.46 -5.05
C ILE A 55 -3.17 6.43 -3.58
N THR A 56 -2.29 5.99 -2.67
CA THR A 56 -2.64 5.91 -1.25
C THR A 56 -2.87 7.29 -0.63
N LYS A 57 -2.04 8.28 -0.98
CA LYS A 57 -2.25 9.67 -0.55
C LYS A 57 -3.58 10.22 -1.06
N GLU A 58 -3.92 9.95 -2.32
CA GLU A 58 -5.19 10.37 -2.91
C GLU A 58 -6.38 9.71 -2.20
N LEU A 59 -6.35 8.38 -1.99
CA LEU A 59 -7.38 7.65 -1.24
C LEU A 59 -7.57 8.22 0.17
N ASN A 60 -6.48 8.44 0.92
CA ASN A 60 -6.55 9.02 2.27
C ASN A 60 -7.14 10.44 2.24
N SER A 61 -6.81 11.25 1.22
CA SER A 61 -7.37 12.60 1.08
C SER A 61 -8.87 12.61 0.75
N LEU A 62 -9.36 11.57 0.08
CA LEU A 62 -10.79 11.40 -0.20
C LEU A 62 -11.54 10.97 1.07
N ASP A 63 -10.91 10.13 1.90
CA ASP A 63 -11.45 9.71 3.20
C ASP A 63 -11.55 10.91 4.17
N GLU A 64 -10.50 11.75 4.27
CA GLU A 64 -10.51 12.98 5.08
C GLU A 64 -11.55 14.02 4.61
N ASN A 65 -11.82 14.10 3.30
CA ASN A 65 -12.87 14.97 2.75
C ASN A 65 -14.27 14.34 2.81
N SER A 66 -14.38 13.05 3.11
CA SER A 66 -15.64 12.40 3.41
C SER A 66 -16.01 12.64 4.88
N SER A 67 -16.32 13.91 5.19
CA SER A 67 -17.09 14.27 6.39
C SER A 67 -18.51 13.72 6.24
N ILE A 68 -18.67 12.41 6.40
CA ILE A 68 -19.95 11.76 6.64
C ILE A 68 -19.91 11.21 8.06
N LEU A 69 -19.80 12.14 9.02
CA LEU A 69 -20.39 12.01 10.34
C LEU A 69 -21.56 13.01 10.41
#